data_AF-A0A2N6ETJ6-F1
#
_entry.id   AF-A0A2N6ETJ6-F1
#
_cell.length_a   1.000
_cell.length_b   1.000
_cell.length_c   1.000
_cell.angle_alpha   90.00
_cell.angle_beta   90.00
_cell.angle_gamma   90.00
#
_symmetry.space_group_name_H-M   'P 1'
#
loop_
_entity.id
_entity.type
_entity.pdbx_description
1 polymer ?
#
loop_
_entity_poly.entity_id
_entity_poly.type
_entity_poly.pdbx_seq_one_letter_code
_entity_poly.pdbx_strand_id
1 'polypeptide(L)'
;MDVVQKNCVGFAIFHIVIFVGFLVFMKSQAGVAQHQLNWIFWWLIDFPVSLLVFLAKPVGFKSVWTLYIIHGVIGTIWWYFLPRILLAIDPRSRR
;
A
#
# COMPACT_ATOMS: atom_id res chain seq x y z
N MET A 1 -6.57 19.36 12.27
CA MET A 1 -6.73 18.01 11.69
C MET A 1 -7.93 17.35 12.31
N ASP A 2 -8.93 17.01 11.49
CA ASP A 2 -10.09 16.24 11.93
C ASP A 2 -9.71 14.78 12.27
N VAL A 3 -10.63 14.03 12.89
CA VAL A 3 -10.40 12.63 13.31
C VAL A 3 -10.07 11.73 12.12
N VAL A 4 -10.67 11.96 10.96
CA VAL A 4 -10.45 11.18 9.73
C VAL A 4 -9.04 11.41 9.21
N GLN A 5 -8.59 12.66 9.14
CA GLN A 5 -7.23 13.02 8.76
C GLN A 5 -6.19 12.43 9.72
N LYS A 6 -6.44 12.47 11.05
CA LYS A 6 -5.55 11.84 12.05
C LYS A 6 -5.42 10.34 11.82
N ASN A 7 -6.54 9.65 11.62
CA ASN A 7 -6.54 8.22 11.37
C ASN A 7 -5.81 7.87 10.08
N CYS A 8 -6.05 8.62 9.00
CA CYS A 8 -5.39 8.40 7.71
C CYS A 8 -3.87 8.66 7.75
N VAL A 9 -3.42 9.70 8.45
CA VAL A 9 -1.98 9.92 8.69
C VAL A 9 -1.40 8.76 9.50
N GLY A 10 -2.13 8.28 10.51
CA GLY A 10 -1.77 7.08 11.27
C GLY A 10 -1.62 5.84 10.38
N PHE A 11 -2.58 5.59 9.47
CA PHE A 11 -2.51 4.49 8.51
C PHE A 11 -1.35 4.64 7.53
N ALA A 12 -1.05 5.85 7.04
CA ALA A 12 0.08 6.10 6.15
C ALA A 12 1.42 5.81 6.85
N ILE A 13 1.58 6.25 8.10
CA ILE A 13 2.79 5.97 8.90
C ILE A 13 2.91 4.47 9.15
N PHE A 14 1.82 3.81 9.59
CA PHE A 14 1.78 2.37 9.80
C PHE A 14 2.16 1.59 8.54
N HIS A 15 1.63 1.99 7.38
CA HIS A 15 1.94 1.39 6.10
C HIS A 15 3.42 1.53 5.74
N ILE A 16 4.02 2.72 5.91
CA ILE A 16 5.46 2.94 5.68
C ILE A 16 6.30 2.04 6.60
N VAL A 17 5.97 1.95 7.88
CA VAL A 17 6.73 1.14 8.85
C VAL A 17 6.67 -0.33 8.48
N ILE A 18 5.48 -0.85 8.18
CA ILE A 18 5.32 -2.23 7.71
C ILE A 18 6.05 -2.45 6.39
N PHE A 19 5.97 -1.51 5.45
CA PHE A 19 6.66 -1.60 4.16
C PHE A 19 8.18 -1.69 4.31
N VAL A 20 8.78 -0.80 5.11
CA VAL A 20 10.23 -0.81 5.35
C VAL A 20 10.65 -2.10 6.06
N GLY A 21 9.92 -2.51 7.10
CA GLY A 21 10.18 -3.78 7.79
C GLY A 21 10.07 -4.99 6.85
N PHE A 22 9.10 -4.97 5.96
CA PHE A 22 8.89 -6.00 4.95
C PHE A 22 10.02 -6.06 3.91
N LEU A 23 10.57 -4.92 3.45
CA LEU A 23 11.74 -4.92 2.56
C LEU A 23 12.98 -5.54 3.24
N VAL A 24 13.18 -5.29 4.53
CA VAL A 24 14.26 -5.89 5.31
C VAL A 24 14.05 -7.40 5.45
N PHE A 25 12.83 -7.84 5.77
CA PHE A 25 12.47 -9.26 5.83
C PHE A 25 12.65 -9.98 4.48
N MET A 26 12.21 -9.36 3.39
CA MET A 26 12.41 -9.92 2.04
C MET A 26 13.88 -10.14 1.70
N LYS A 27 14.78 -9.26 2.15
CA LYS A 27 16.23 -9.45 1.93
C LYS A 27 16.80 -10.66 2.65
N SER A 28 16.15 -11.15 3.71
CA SER A 28 16.63 -12.31 4.47
C SER A 28 16.05 -13.64 3.99
N GLN A 29 15.18 -13.66 2.99
CA GLN A 29 14.51 -14.87 2.51
C GLN A 29 14.87 -15.20 1.05
N ALA A 30 15.18 -16.46 0.76
CA ALA A 30 15.48 -16.95 -0.59
C ALA A 30 14.50 -18.09 -0.95
N GLY A 31 13.53 -17.82 -1.84
CA GLY A 31 12.64 -18.86 -2.34
C GLY A 31 11.39 -18.35 -3.08
N VAL A 32 10.97 -19.10 -4.11
CA VAL A 32 9.80 -18.76 -4.94
C VAL A 32 8.48 -18.85 -4.17
N ALA A 33 8.35 -19.82 -3.25
CA ALA A 33 7.14 -20.02 -2.45
C ALA A 33 6.88 -18.87 -1.46
N GLN A 34 7.94 -18.24 -0.94
CA GLN A 34 7.84 -17.09 -0.04
C GLN A 34 7.28 -15.85 -0.74
N HIS A 35 7.49 -15.68 -2.05
CA HIS A 35 6.93 -14.55 -2.79
C HIS A 35 5.40 -14.58 -2.84
N GLN A 36 4.77 -15.75 -2.95
CA GLN A 36 3.31 -15.84 -3.01
C GLN A 36 2.66 -15.49 -1.66
N LEU A 37 3.20 -16.04 -0.57
CA LEU A 37 2.74 -15.73 0.81
C LEU A 37 2.90 -14.25 1.13
N ASN A 38 4.01 -13.67 0.70
CA ASN A 38 4.28 -12.24 0.82
C ASN A 38 3.23 -11.37 0.12
N TRP A 39 2.78 -11.76 -1.07
CA TRP A 39 1.69 -11.03 -1.74
C TRP A 39 0.36 -11.15 -0.99
N ILE A 40 0.02 -12.33 -0.45
CA ILE A 40 -1.20 -12.51 0.36
C ILE A 40 -1.19 -11.58 1.58
N PHE A 41 -0.04 -11.45 2.25
CA PHE A 41 0.13 -10.52 3.36
C PHE A 41 -0.15 -9.07 2.95
N TRP A 42 0.36 -8.64 1.79
CA TRP A 42 0.11 -7.30 1.25
C TRP A 42 -1.35 -7.05 0.88
N TRP A 43 -2.04 -8.06 0.36
CA TRP A 43 -3.48 -7.97 0.07
C TRP A 43 -4.33 -7.72 1.32
N LEU A 44 -3.92 -8.22 2.48
CA LEU A 44 -4.61 -7.98 3.76
C LEU A 44 -4.38 -6.56 4.29
N ILE A 45 -3.21 -5.99 4.05
CA ILE A 45 -2.84 -4.65 4.54
C ILE A 45 -3.37 -3.55 3.61
N ASP A 46 -3.25 -3.77 2.30
CA ASP A 46 -3.60 -2.76 1.30
C ASP A 46 -4.20 -3.42 0.06
N PHE A 47 -5.49 -3.78 0.16
CA PHE A 47 -6.24 -4.40 -0.92
C PHE A 47 -6.29 -3.54 -2.20
N PRO A 48 -6.63 -2.22 -2.16
CA PRO A 48 -6.73 -1.41 -3.36
C PRO A 48 -5.42 -1.35 -4.14
N VAL A 49 -4.29 -1.13 -3.46
CA VAL A 49 -2.99 -1.04 -4.13
C VAL A 49 -2.48 -2.41 -4.55
N SER A 50 -2.75 -3.46 -3.78
CA SER A 50 -2.44 -4.84 -4.18
C SER A 50 -3.16 -5.26 -5.46
N LEU A 51 -4.44 -4.88 -5.58
CA LEU A 51 -5.23 -5.11 -6.79
C LEU A 51 -4.64 -4.34 -7.99
N LEU A 52 -4.30 -3.07 -7.83
CA LEU A 52 -3.68 -2.27 -8.90
C LEU A 52 -2.37 -2.87 -9.39
N VAL A 53 -1.50 -3.31 -8.47
CA VAL A 53 -0.21 -3.93 -8.83
C VAL A 53 -0.42 -5.31 -9.46
N PHE A 54 -1.39 -6.09 -9.00
CA PHE A 54 -1.75 -7.36 -9.63
C PHE A 54 -2.24 -7.17 -11.07
N LEU A 55 -3.10 -6.19 -11.31
CA LEU A 55 -3.60 -5.83 -12.64
C LEU A 55 -2.50 -5.22 -13.52
N ALA A 56 -1.50 -4.57 -12.94
CA ALA A 56 -0.36 -4.00 -13.66
C ALA A 56 0.74 -5.05 -13.99
N LYS A 57 0.71 -6.24 -13.37
CA LYS A 57 1.65 -7.33 -13.65
C LYS A 57 1.78 -7.70 -15.15
N PRO A 58 0.69 -7.77 -15.95
CA PRO A 58 0.79 -7.99 -17.41
C PRO A 58 1.51 -6.87 -18.20
N VAL A 59 1.80 -5.71 -17.60
CA VAL A 59 2.47 -4.57 -18.27
C VAL A 59 4.00 -4.78 -18.40
N GLY A 60 4.53 -5.93 -17.97
CA GLY A 60 5.90 -6.34 -18.28
C GLY A 60 6.97 -5.97 -17.24
N PHE A 61 6.61 -5.83 -15.97
CA PHE A 61 7.58 -5.63 -14.89
C PHE A 61 8.51 -6.85 -14.76
N LYS A 62 9.80 -6.67 -15.07
CA LYS A 62 10.80 -7.76 -15.09
C LYS A 62 11.31 -8.16 -13.69
N SER A 63 11.05 -7.35 -12.66
CA SER A 63 11.56 -7.57 -11.31
C SER A 63 10.45 -7.55 -10.27
N VAL A 64 10.42 -8.59 -9.43
CA VAL A 64 9.53 -8.69 -8.27
C VAL A 64 9.77 -7.55 -7.28
N TRP A 65 11.01 -7.07 -7.15
CA TRP A 65 11.34 -5.91 -6.32
C TRP A 65 10.70 -4.62 -6.81
N THR A 66 10.64 -4.43 -8.13
CA THR A 66 9.97 -3.27 -8.72
C THR A 66 8.49 -3.25 -8.36
N LEU A 67 7.83 -4.41 -8.36
CA LEU A 67 6.42 -4.51 -7.97
C LEU A 67 6.20 -4.14 -6.50
N TYR A 68 7.06 -4.62 -5.58
CA TYR A 68 6.96 -4.25 -4.16
C TYR A 68 7.26 -2.78 -3.91
N ILE A 69 8.25 -2.19 -4.60
CA ILE A 69 8.56 -0.77 -4.47
C ILE A 69 7.39 0.09 -4.95
N ILE A 70 6.84 -0.23 -6.13
CA ILE A 70 5.66 0.45 -6.67
C ILE A 70 4.48 0.34 -5.70
N HIS A 71 4.25 -0.86 -5.16
CA HIS A 71 3.21 -1.09 -4.16
C HIS A 71 3.40 -0.20 -2.93
N GLY A 72 4.60 -0.21 -2.32
CA GLY A 72 4.88 0.59 -1.12
C GLY A 72 4.70 2.09 -1.34
N VAL A 73 5.16 2.60 -2.49
CA VAL A 73 5.05 4.02 -2.83
C VAL A 73 3.59 4.40 -3.10
N ILE A 74 2.89 3.66 -3.96
CA ILE A 74 1.50 3.96 -4.32
C ILE A 74 0.59 3.78 -3.10
N GLY A 75 0.79 2.74 -2.28
CA GLY A 75 0.04 2.51 -1.04
C GLY A 75 0.20 3.66 -0.07
N THR A 76 1.43 4.12 0.14
CA THR A 76 1.71 5.28 1.00
C THR A 76 1.02 6.55 0.49
N ILE A 77 1.10 6.81 -0.81
CA ILE A 77 0.41 7.95 -1.45
C ILE A 77 -1.10 7.81 -1.28
N TRP A 78 -1.66 6.62 -1.53
CA TRP A 78 -3.08 6.34 -1.37
C TRP A 78 -3.56 6.69 0.04
N TRP A 79 -2.93 6.15 1.09
CA TRP A 79 -3.33 6.41 2.47
C TRP A 79 -3.19 7.88 2.87
N TYR A 80 -2.20 8.57 2.32
CA TYR A 80 -2.02 10.01 2.55
C TYR A 80 -3.11 10.87 1.88
N PHE A 81 -3.56 10.50 0.67
CA PHE A 81 -4.56 11.26 -0.10
C PHE A 81 -6.01 10.83 0.13
N LEU A 82 -6.25 9.61 0.61
CA LEU A 82 -7.57 9.08 0.97
C LEU A 82 -8.43 10.05 1.80
N PRO A 83 -7.94 10.70 2.88
CA PRO A 83 -8.76 11.63 3.64
C PRO A 83 -9.22 12.85 2.82
N ARG A 84 -8.39 13.34 1.88
CA ARG A 84 -8.80 14.45 0.99
C ARG A 84 -9.88 14.00 0.01
N ILE A 85 -9.78 12.78 -0.49
CA ILE A 85 -10.79 12.18 -1.37
C ILE A 85 -12.11 11.99 -0.60
N LEU A 86 -12.05 11.40 0.61
CA LEU A 86 -13.22 11.22 1.45
C LEU A 86 -13.90 12.54 1.81
N LEU A 87 -13.13 13.58 2.16
CA LEU A 87 -13.68 14.91 2.42
C LEU A 87 -14.30 15.57 1.18
N ALA A 88 -13.72 15.36 -0.01
CA ALA A 88 -14.27 15.90 -1.25
C ALA A 88 -15.61 15.26 -1.67
N ILE A 89 -15.79 13.98 -1.30
CA ILE A 89 -16.97 13.18 -1.62
C ILE A 89 -18.04 13.28 -0.52
N ASP A 90 -17.68 13.54 0.74
CA ASP A 90 -18.65 13.68 1.84
C ASP A 90 -19.51 14.95 1.66
N PRO A 91 -20.83 14.84 1.45
CA PRO A 91 -21.71 16.00 1.31
C PRO A 91 -21.80 16.84 2.59
N ARG A 92 -21.45 16.28 3.76
CA ARG A 92 -21.47 16.97 5.05
C ARG A 92 -20.29 17.91 5.24
N SER A 93 -19.21 17.76 4.48
CA SER A 93 -18.04 18.66 4.55
C SER A 93 -18.28 20.02 3.89
N ARG A 94 -19.38 20.18 3.13
CA ARG A 94 -19.74 21.38 2.36
C ARG A 94 -20.78 22.28 3.05
N ARG A 95 -21.18 21.97 4.29
CA ARG A 95 -22.15 22.75 5.07
C ARG A 95 -21.46 23.57 6.14
#